data_AF-A0A6A1VST5-F1
#
_entry.id   AF-A0A6A1VST5-F1
#
_cell.length_a   1.000
_cell.length_b   1.000
_cell.length_c   1.000
_cell.angle_alpha   90.00
_cell.angle_beta   90.00
_cell.angle_gamma   90.00
#
_symmetry.space_group_name_H-M   'P 1'
#
loop_
_entity.id
_entity.type
_entity.pdbx_description
1 polymer ?
#
loop_
_entity_poly.entity_id
_entity_poly.type
_entity_poly.pdbx_seq_one_letter_code
_entity_poly.pdbx_strand_id
1 'polypeptide(L)'
;MTQTLAASPIPSLSHRTRTKTTFPSSASRTELGGWERCEEEADLGFVFAGSVCGSSAMKQVGSSQIGSHQHLKDQHDNRTLLYANALRGPSLFPGILKPDVMAPGFQVMSAWPSHTKIFKACPHASGVAALLKGVHPEWSPSAIKSAIMTTADPYDSTHSPIKDSSNNLVASPLAMGAGQIQPNQALDPGLIYDASPQDYTDFLCSMNFTKEQIWSIIGSKKHSCLKRNPDFNYPAFVVSKGDNGTSDVQNFRRTVTNAGEGAAT
;
A
#
# COMPACT_ATOMS: atom_id res chain seq x y z
N MET A 1 38.00 -10.30 -30.14
CA MET A 1 37.90 -8.86 -30.48
C MET A 1 37.43 -8.13 -29.25
N THR A 2 38.37 -7.52 -28.56
CA THR A 2 38.17 -6.58 -27.44
C THR A 2 37.62 -5.28 -28.00
N GLN A 3 36.51 -4.76 -27.45
CA GLN A 3 36.11 -3.37 -27.67
C GLN A 3 36.13 -2.63 -26.34
N THR A 4 37.12 -1.74 -26.26
CA THR A 4 37.33 -0.72 -25.24
C THR A 4 36.36 0.43 -25.51
N LEU A 5 35.48 0.76 -24.55
CA LEU A 5 34.67 1.97 -24.61
C LEU A 5 35.46 3.12 -23.99
N ALA A 6 35.81 4.11 -24.82
CA ALA A 6 36.44 5.35 -24.39
C ALA A 6 35.40 6.26 -23.70
N ALA A 7 35.77 6.81 -22.54
CA ALA A 7 34.99 7.82 -21.83
C ALA A 7 35.25 9.21 -22.44
N SER A 8 34.19 9.93 -22.81
CA SER A 8 34.26 11.34 -23.21
C SER A 8 34.21 12.27 -21.98
N PRO A 9 34.91 13.41 -21.99
CA PRO A 9 35.03 14.30 -20.84
C PRO A 9 33.77 15.13 -20.58
N ILE A 10 33.45 15.31 -19.29
CA ILE A 10 32.32 16.10 -18.76
C ILE A 10 32.72 17.60 -18.74
N PRO A 11 31.93 18.54 -19.28
CA PRO A 11 32.18 19.97 -19.10
C PRO A 11 31.84 20.39 -17.66
N SER A 12 32.75 21.12 -17.03
CA SER A 12 32.61 21.70 -15.69
C SER A 12 31.47 22.73 -15.63
N LEU A 13 30.46 22.50 -14.80
CA LEU A 13 29.46 23.52 -14.44
C LEU A 13 30.07 24.49 -13.42
N SER A 14 29.91 25.79 -13.69
CA SER A 14 30.37 26.88 -12.82
C SER A 14 29.53 26.96 -11.54
N HIS A 15 30.22 27.01 -10.40
CA HIS A 15 29.61 27.29 -9.10
C HIS A 15 29.13 28.74 -9.05
N ARG A 16 27.81 28.94 -8.91
CA ARG A 16 27.27 30.23 -8.45
C ARG A 16 27.23 30.21 -6.92
N THR A 17 28.21 30.85 -6.30
CA THR A 17 28.27 31.13 -4.87
C THR A 17 27.04 31.92 -4.43
N ARG A 18 26.18 31.33 -3.59
CA ARG A 18 25.16 32.06 -2.84
C ARG A 18 25.81 32.60 -1.56
N THR A 19 25.83 33.92 -1.44
CA THR A 19 26.32 34.68 -0.30
C THR A 19 25.65 34.22 1.00
N LYS A 20 26.48 33.88 1.98
CA LYS A 20 26.10 33.52 3.35
C LYS A 20 25.87 34.82 4.12
N THR A 21 24.63 35.17 4.42
CA THR A 21 24.31 36.25 5.38
C THR A 21 23.98 35.61 6.72
N THR A 22 24.94 35.66 7.64
CA THR A 22 24.74 35.36 9.08
C THR A 22 24.41 36.65 9.82
N PHE A 23 23.35 36.64 10.63
CA PHE A 23 23.03 37.64 11.67
C PHE A 23 22.39 36.94 12.90
N PRO A 24 22.43 37.55 14.10
CA PRO A 24 23.03 36.95 15.28
C PRO A 24 22.06 36.17 16.16
N SER A 25 22.63 35.28 16.96
CA SER A 25 22.00 34.47 18.00
C SER A 25 21.59 35.32 19.20
N SER A 26 20.33 35.74 19.28
CA SER A 26 19.64 36.02 20.56
C SER A 26 18.20 36.47 20.32
N ALA A 27 17.24 35.58 20.55
CA ALA A 27 15.88 35.97 20.90
C ALA A 27 15.29 34.92 21.86
N SER A 28 14.92 35.36 23.05
CA SER A 28 14.44 34.56 24.18
C SER A 28 13.03 34.01 23.97
N ARG A 29 12.79 32.85 24.59
CA ARG A 29 11.59 31.99 24.52
C ARG A 29 10.37 32.57 25.27
N THR A 30 9.98 33.81 25.03
CA THR A 30 8.80 34.40 25.68
C THR A 30 7.94 35.34 24.84
N GLU A 31 8.26 35.58 23.56
CA GLU A 31 7.41 36.37 22.64
C GLU A 31 6.94 35.59 21.41
N LEU A 32 6.34 34.42 21.61
CA LEU A 32 5.70 33.65 20.53
C LEU A 32 4.23 33.42 20.86
N GLY A 33 3.43 34.46 20.65
CA GLY A 33 1.97 34.34 20.62
C GLY A 33 1.52 33.54 19.39
N GLY A 34 0.78 32.46 19.65
CA GLY A 34 -0.11 31.72 18.73
C GLY A 34 0.24 31.70 17.25
N TRP A 35 1.12 30.79 16.84
CA TRP A 35 1.27 30.39 15.42
C TRP A 35 0.87 28.92 15.26
N GLU A 36 -0.11 28.66 14.40
CA GLU A 36 -0.53 27.30 14.01
C GLU A 36 0.19 26.86 12.73
N ARG A 37 0.54 25.57 12.68
CA ARG A 37 1.45 24.93 11.71
C ARG A 37 0.69 24.49 10.45
N CYS A 38 1.25 24.72 9.25
CA CYS A 38 0.61 24.43 7.96
C CYS A 38 1.61 23.74 7.00
N GLU A 39 1.16 22.69 6.29
CA GLU A 39 1.96 21.78 5.43
C GLU A 39 2.04 22.25 3.94
N GLU A 40 3.04 21.79 3.14
CA GLU A 40 3.13 22.06 1.68
C GLU A 40 3.93 21.01 0.87
N GLU A 41 3.60 20.85 -0.43
CA GLU A 41 4.53 20.61 -1.56
C GLU A 41 3.94 21.18 -2.89
N ALA A 42 4.54 22.20 -3.53
CA ALA A 42 4.44 22.50 -4.98
C ALA A 42 5.40 23.60 -5.52
N ASP A 43 6.02 23.35 -6.69
CA ASP A 43 7.05 24.15 -7.40
C ASP A 43 6.63 25.56 -7.92
N LEU A 44 5.48 26.07 -7.52
CA LEU A 44 4.97 27.39 -7.94
C LEU A 44 4.84 28.39 -6.78
N GLY A 45 5.38 28.06 -5.60
CA GLY A 45 5.25 28.89 -4.39
C GLY A 45 3.82 28.91 -3.84
N PHE A 46 3.09 27.81 -3.98
CA PHE A 46 1.72 27.66 -3.48
C PHE A 46 1.67 26.73 -2.27
N VAL A 47 1.27 27.29 -1.13
CA VAL A 47 1.02 26.53 0.11
C VAL A 47 -0.40 25.95 0.09
N PHE A 48 -0.53 24.65 0.32
CA PHE A 48 -1.82 24.01 0.58
C PHE A 48 -2.17 24.09 2.07
N ALA A 49 -2.96 25.08 2.47
CA ALA A 49 -3.41 25.22 3.86
C ALA A 49 -4.68 24.39 4.13
N GLY A 50 -4.66 23.55 5.17
CA GLY A 50 -5.87 22.93 5.71
C GLY A 50 -6.88 23.98 6.21
N SER A 51 -8.15 23.59 6.39
CA SER A 51 -9.27 24.52 6.66
C SER A 51 -9.06 25.45 7.87
N VAL A 52 -8.42 24.96 8.94
CA VAL A 52 -8.08 25.74 10.13
C VAL A 52 -7.04 26.81 9.80
N CYS A 53 -5.93 26.41 9.16
CA CYS A 53 -4.88 27.32 8.74
C CYS A 53 -5.38 28.33 7.70
N GLY A 54 -6.18 27.89 6.72
CA GLY A 54 -6.80 28.77 5.74
C GLY A 54 -7.68 29.83 6.39
N SER A 55 -8.45 29.46 7.42
CA SER A 55 -9.29 30.40 8.16
C SER A 55 -8.46 31.42 8.97
N SER A 56 -7.38 30.98 9.61
CA SER A 56 -6.46 31.86 10.35
C SER A 56 -5.70 32.80 9.41
N ALA A 57 -5.24 32.31 8.25
CA ALA A 57 -4.60 33.13 7.23
C ALA A 57 -5.55 34.20 6.67
N MET A 58 -6.82 33.84 6.38
CA MET A 58 -7.82 34.80 5.89
C MET A 58 -8.14 35.89 6.93
N LYS A 59 -8.17 35.55 8.22
CA LYS A 59 -8.32 36.53 9.31
C LYS A 59 -7.13 37.50 9.38
N GLN A 60 -5.91 37.00 9.19
CA GLN A 60 -4.70 37.81 9.20
C GLN A 60 -4.63 38.75 7.99
N VAL A 61 -4.99 38.28 6.79
CA VAL A 61 -5.10 39.13 5.60
C VAL A 61 -6.16 40.24 5.78
N GLY A 62 -7.30 39.92 6.41
CA GLY A 62 -8.35 40.89 6.75
C GLY A 62 -7.92 41.94 7.79
N SER A 63 -6.81 41.73 8.49
CA SER A 63 -6.30 42.66 9.51
C SER A 63 -5.38 43.77 8.96
N SER A 64 -5.10 43.78 7.65
CA SER A 64 -4.30 44.81 6.96
C SER A 64 -2.88 45.01 7.52
N GLN A 65 -2.28 43.96 8.10
CA GLN A 65 -0.88 43.98 8.55
C GLN A 65 0.05 43.31 7.52
N ILE A 66 1.24 43.90 7.32
CA ILE A 66 2.31 43.31 6.49
C ILE A 66 2.92 42.15 7.28
N GLY A 67 2.58 40.91 6.90
CA GLY A 67 3.10 39.69 7.51
C GLY A 67 4.30 39.13 6.73
N SER A 68 5.32 38.64 7.46
CA SER A 68 6.38 37.80 6.90
C SER A 68 6.12 36.34 7.29
N HIS A 69 6.15 35.42 6.33
CA HIS A 69 5.97 33.98 6.57
C HIS A 69 7.31 33.26 6.45
N GLN A 70 7.65 32.44 7.45
CA GLN A 70 8.84 31.58 7.43
C GLN A 70 8.41 30.12 7.31
N HIS A 71 9.08 29.38 6.42
CA HIS A 71 8.84 27.97 6.18
C HIS A 71 9.75 27.13 7.08
N LEU A 72 9.16 26.27 7.90
CA LEU A 72 9.87 25.30 8.74
C LEU A 72 9.69 23.91 8.12
N LYS A 73 10.71 23.05 8.20
CA LYS A 73 10.60 21.65 7.75
C LYS A 73 9.45 20.94 8.46
N ASP A 74 8.64 20.22 7.70
CA ASP A 74 7.48 19.50 8.20
C ASP A 74 7.81 18.45 9.27
N GLN A 75 6.96 18.40 10.30
CA GLN A 75 6.80 17.24 11.16
C GLN A 75 5.58 16.48 10.66
N HIS A 76 5.78 15.42 9.87
CA HIS A 76 4.67 14.58 9.41
C HIS A 76 4.00 13.86 10.57
N ASP A 77 2.67 13.83 10.56
CA ASP A 77 1.89 12.87 11.35
C ASP A 77 2.25 11.45 10.83
N ASN A 78 2.96 10.67 11.64
CA ASN A 78 3.43 9.31 11.28
C ASN A 78 2.31 8.25 11.33
N ARG A 79 1.05 8.66 11.20
CA ARG A 79 -0.09 7.75 11.17
C ARG A 79 -0.23 7.07 9.83
N THR A 80 -0.50 5.78 9.87
CA THR A 80 -0.84 5.01 8.68
C THR A 80 -2.32 5.25 8.35
N LEU A 81 -2.58 5.76 7.16
CA LEU A 81 -3.92 6.03 6.65
C LEU A 81 -4.12 5.36 5.30
N LEU A 82 -5.32 4.86 5.05
CA LEU A 82 -5.72 4.46 3.71
C LEU A 82 -5.93 5.72 2.87
N TYR A 83 -5.23 5.79 1.75
CA TYR A 83 -5.31 6.91 0.83
C TYR A 83 -6.69 7.00 0.16
N ALA A 84 -7.27 8.20 0.11
CA ALA A 84 -8.62 8.46 -0.39
C ALA A 84 -8.92 7.85 -1.77
N ASN A 85 -7.94 7.88 -2.69
CA ASN A 85 -8.09 7.38 -4.06
C ASN A 85 -7.67 5.91 -4.25
N ALA A 86 -7.45 5.17 -3.16
CA ALA A 86 -7.24 3.74 -3.25
C ALA A 86 -8.48 3.06 -3.85
N LEU A 87 -8.26 2.13 -4.78
CA LEU A 87 -9.33 1.30 -5.33
C LEU A 87 -9.87 0.36 -4.25
N ARG A 88 -11.16 0.11 -4.30
CA ARG A 88 -11.89 -0.68 -3.30
C ARG A 88 -12.60 -1.84 -3.99
N GLY A 89 -12.75 -2.94 -3.27
CA GLY A 89 -13.56 -4.07 -3.68
C GLY A 89 -15.06 -3.79 -3.60
N PRO A 90 -15.90 -4.82 -3.81
CA PRO A 90 -15.52 -6.22 -4.00
C PRO A 90 -14.89 -6.50 -5.36
N SER A 91 -14.21 -7.65 -5.48
CA SER A 91 -13.70 -8.10 -6.77
C SER A 91 -14.86 -8.60 -7.65
N LEU A 92 -14.66 -8.61 -8.97
CA LEU A 92 -15.61 -9.23 -9.92
C LEU A 92 -15.69 -10.76 -9.75
N PHE A 93 -14.77 -11.37 -9.00
CA PHE A 93 -14.78 -12.79 -8.66
C PHE A 93 -15.45 -12.98 -7.29
N PRO A 94 -16.65 -13.57 -7.23
CA PRO A 94 -17.34 -13.82 -5.97
C PRO A 94 -16.50 -14.70 -5.03
N GLY A 95 -16.59 -14.44 -3.73
CA GLY A 95 -15.91 -15.24 -2.70
C GLY A 95 -14.43 -14.88 -2.46
N ILE A 96 -13.82 -14.01 -3.29
CA ILE A 96 -12.43 -13.56 -3.10
C ILE A 96 -12.37 -12.09 -2.70
N LEU A 97 -11.77 -11.82 -1.52
CA LEU A 97 -11.55 -10.47 -1.02
C LEU A 97 -10.53 -9.72 -1.88
N LYS A 98 -10.84 -8.47 -2.23
CA LYS A 98 -9.91 -7.51 -2.80
C LYS A 98 -10.10 -6.11 -2.19
N PRO A 99 -9.01 -5.32 -2.03
CA PRO A 99 -7.61 -5.71 -2.24
C PRO A 99 -7.12 -6.73 -1.20
N ASP A 100 -5.92 -7.26 -1.40
CA ASP A 100 -5.36 -8.30 -0.52
C ASP A 100 -4.69 -7.69 0.72
N VAL A 101 -3.92 -6.62 0.51
CA VAL A 101 -3.09 -5.98 1.51
C VAL A 101 -2.80 -4.53 1.10
N MET A 102 -2.46 -3.70 2.07
CA MET A 102 -2.07 -2.30 1.92
C MET A 102 -0.54 -2.15 2.00
N ALA A 103 0.02 -1.27 1.19
CA ALA A 103 1.45 -0.95 1.20
C ALA A 103 1.68 0.55 0.94
N PRO A 104 2.86 1.10 1.30
CA PRO A 104 3.17 2.51 1.09
C PRO A 104 3.05 2.92 -0.38
N GLY A 105 2.13 3.84 -0.67
CA GLY A 105 1.87 4.30 -2.05
C GLY A 105 1.73 5.81 -2.22
N PHE A 106 1.65 6.57 -1.12
CA PHE A 106 1.52 8.02 -1.16
C PHE A 106 2.89 8.68 -1.00
N GLN A 107 3.18 9.71 -1.82
CA GLN A 107 4.44 10.48 -1.78
C GLN A 107 5.74 9.67 -1.73
N VAL A 108 5.75 8.44 -2.27
CA VAL A 108 6.99 7.65 -2.40
C VAL A 108 7.94 8.33 -3.38
N MET A 109 9.15 8.60 -2.92
CA MET A 109 10.27 9.10 -3.73
C MET A 109 10.97 7.92 -4.42
N SER A 110 11.23 8.05 -5.71
CA SER A 110 11.89 7.02 -6.53
C SER A 110 12.64 7.67 -7.69
N ALA A 111 13.44 6.88 -8.41
CA ALA A 111 14.07 7.33 -9.64
C ALA A 111 12.99 7.80 -10.64
N TRP A 112 13.19 8.96 -11.25
CA TRP A 112 12.19 9.59 -12.11
C TRP A 112 12.68 9.72 -13.56
N PRO A 113 12.15 8.91 -14.50
CA PRO A 113 12.25 9.19 -15.92
C PRO A 113 11.26 10.29 -16.29
N SER A 114 11.62 11.16 -17.24
CA SER A 114 10.88 12.37 -17.60
C SER A 114 9.40 12.17 -18.04
N HIS A 115 8.95 10.94 -18.31
CA HIS A 115 7.65 10.68 -18.98
C HIS A 115 6.84 9.47 -18.46
N THR A 116 7.07 8.94 -17.25
CA THR A 116 6.36 7.74 -16.76
C THR A 116 5.62 7.94 -15.44
N LYS A 117 4.36 7.48 -15.37
CA LYS A 117 3.61 7.35 -14.12
C LYS A 117 4.10 6.12 -13.36
N ILE A 118 4.59 6.30 -12.13
CA ILE A 118 5.09 5.21 -11.28
C ILE A 118 3.95 4.75 -10.36
N PHE A 119 3.59 3.46 -10.42
CA PHE A 119 2.77 2.82 -9.39
C PHE A 119 3.60 2.65 -8.12
N LYS A 120 3.14 3.18 -6.99
CA LYS A 120 3.97 3.34 -5.78
C LYS A 120 3.78 2.23 -4.74
N ALA A 121 2.56 1.69 -4.56
CA ALA A 121 2.27 0.64 -3.58
C ALA A 121 2.68 -0.76 -4.03
N CYS A 122 2.33 -1.14 -5.26
CA CYS A 122 2.64 -2.47 -5.83
C CYS A 122 4.13 -2.86 -5.75
N PRO A 123 5.11 -2.01 -6.13
CA PRO A 123 6.53 -2.40 -6.05
C PRO A 123 7.01 -2.66 -4.61
N HIS A 124 6.43 -2.02 -3.59
CA HIS A 124 6.74 -2.35 -2.19
C HIS A 124 6.29 -3.77 -1.85
N ALA A 125 5.05 -4.12 -2.18
CA ALA A 125 4.53 -5.47 -1.95
C ALA A 125 5.33 -6.53 -2.73
N SER A 126 5.66 -6.26 -3.99
CA SER A 126 6.49 -7.14 -4.82
C SER A 126 7.91 -7.29 -4.29
N GLY A 127 8.51 -6.22 -3.76
CA GLY A 127 9.82 -6.26 -3.12
C GLY A 127 9.82 -7.14 -1.88
N VAL A 128 8.80 -7.01 -1.02
CA VAL A 128 8.63 -7.88 0.15
C VAL A 128 8.43 -9.33 -0.27
N ALA A 129 7.58 -9.60 -1.26
CA ALA A 129 7.37 -10.95 -1.79
C ALA A 129 8.66 -11.58 -2.34
N ALA A 130 9.50 -10.78 -3.03
CA ALA A 130 10.79 -11.23 -3.53
C ALA A 130 11.78 -11.55 -2.41
N LEU A 131 11.82 -10.74 -1.35
CA LEU A 131 12.65 -11.01 -0.16
C LEU A 131 12.21 -12.29 0.54
N LEU A 132 10.90 -12.48 0.73
CA LEU A 132 10.35 -13.71 1.30
C LEU A 132 10.70 -14.93 0.44
N LYS A 133 10.62 -14.82 -0.90
CA LYS A 133 11.05 -15.90 -1.80
C LYS A 133 12.55 -16.19 -1.71
N GLY A 134 13.37 -15.18 -1.40
CA GLY A 134 14.80 -15.36 -1.18
C GLY A 134 15.12 -16.11 0.11
N VAL A 135 14.35 -15.87 1.17
CA VAL A 135 14.51 -16.53 2.48
C VAL A 135 13.88 -17.93 2.49
N HIS A 136 12.74 -18.10 1.82
CA HIS A 136 11.99 -19.35 1.72
C HIS A 136 11.84 -19.79 0.24
N PRO A 137 12.91 -20.33 -0.39
CA PRO A 137 12.91 -20.68 -1.81
C PRO A 137 11.88 -21.73 -2.21
N GLU A 138 11.42 -22.56 -1.28
CA GLU A 138 10.44 -23.62 -1.48
C GLU A 138 8.99 -23.12 -1.42
N TRP A 139 8.73 -21.97 -0.80
CA TRP A 139 7.37 -21.45 -0.69
C TRP A 139 6.75 -21.17 -2.05
N SER A 140 5.50 -21.60 -2.22
CA SER A 140 4.71 -21.25 -3.39
C SER A 140 4.39 -19.75 -3.41
N PRO A 141 3.96 -19.19 -4.56
CA PRO A 141 3.43 -17.81 -4.59
C PRO A 141 2.25 -17.60 -3.63
N SER A 142 1.42 -18.63 -3.42
CA SER A 142 0.28 -18.60 -2.51
C SER A 142 0.71 -18.63 -1.05
N ALA A 143 1.75 -19.39 -0.71
CA ALA A 143 2.37 -19.39 0.61
C ALA A 143 2.94 -18.00 0.97
N ILE A 144 3.70 -17.37 0.05
CA ILE A 144 4.23 -16.01 0.25
C ILE A 144 3.10 -15.00 0.42
N LYS A 145 2.06 -15.08 -0.42
CA LYS A 145 0.89 -14.22 -0.30
C LYS A 145 0.20 -14.42 1.05
N SER A 146 0.06 -15.67 1.50
CA SER A 146 -0.52 -15.99 2.80
C SER A 146 0.28 -15.37 3.94
N ALA A 147 1.60 -15.53 3.93
CA ALA A 147 2.47 -14.94 4.94
C ALA A 147 2.25 -13.42 5.03
N ILE A 148 2.31 -12.73 3.88
CA ILE A 148 2.10 -11.27 3.81
C ILE A 148 0.72 -10.86 4.36
N MET A 149 -0.34 -11.59 4.01
CA MET A 149 -1.70 -11.22 4.42
C MET A 149 -1.97 -11.53 5.89
N THR A 150 -1.59 -12.70 6.37
CA THR A 150 -1.89 -13.15 7.74
C THR A 150 -1.10 -12.41 8.80
N THR A 151 0.06 -11.85 8.44
CA THR A 151 0.87 -11.02 9.33
C THR A 151 0.71 -9.51 9.08
N ALA A 152 -0.22 -9.11 8.21
CA ALA A 152 -0.49 -7.69 7.98
C ALA A 152 -1.15 -7.06 9.22
N ASP A 153 -0.89 -5.76 9.41
CA ASP A 153 -1.37 -5.02 10.58
C ASP A 153 -2.57 -4.12 10.21
N PRO A 154 -3.76 -4.36 10.75
CA PRO A 154 -4.92 -3.51 10.52
C PRO A 154 -4.92 -2.25 11.41
N TYR A 155 -3.90 -2.07 12.25
CA TYR A 155 -3.74 -0.92 13.15
C TYR A 155 -2.64 0.03 12.67
N ASP A 156 -2.76 1.31 13.05
CA ASP A 156 -1.75 2.32 12.81
C ASP A 156 -0.68 2.34 13.92
N SER A 157 0.30 3.24 13.79
CA SER A 157 1.38 3.44 14.76
C SER A 157 0.92 3.88 16.15
N THR A 158 -0.36 4.24 16.30
CA THR A 158 -1.00 4.57 17.59
C THR A 158 -1.82 3.41 18.16
N HIS A 159 -1.72 2.22 17.55
CA HIS A 159 -2.54 1.04 17.85
C HIS A 159 -4.05 1.28 17.68
N SER A 160 -4.42 2.29 16.87
CA SER A 160 -5.81 2.54 16.49
C SER A 160 -6.10 1.87 15.15
N PRO A 161 -7.35 1.42 14.87
CA PRO A 161 -7.68 0.88 13.56
C PRO A 161 -7.36 1.89 12.45
N ILE A 162 -6.74 1.41 11.37
CA ILE A 162 -6.38 2.26 10.23
C ILE A 162 -7.64 2.97 9.72
N LYS A 163 -7.52 4.28 9.50
CA LYS A 163 -8.60 5.11 9.00
C LYS A 163 -8.46 5.39 7.52
N ASP A 164 -9.61 5.56 6.88
CA ASP A 164 -9.75 6.01 5.52
C ASP A 164 -9.71 7.53 5.45
N SER A 165 -8.73 8.07 4.73
CA SER A 165 -8.50 9.52 4.67
C SER A 165 -9.62 10.29 3.98
N SER A 166 -10.52 9.61 3.24
CA SER A 166 -11.65 10.24 2.55
C SER A 166 -12.82 10.58 3.46
N ASN A 167 -13.02 9.82 4.53
CA ASN A 167 -14.21 9.91 5.40
C ASN A 167 -13.89 9.83 6.90
N ASN A 168 -12.62 9.64 7.27
CA ASN A 168 -12.13 9.45 8.64
C ASN A 168 -12.77 8.28 9.41
N LEU A 169 -13.39 7.33 8.72
CA LEU A 169 -13.92 6.09 9.28
C LEU A 169 -12.86 4.99 9.27
N VAL A 170 -13.10 3.92 10.01
CA VAL A 170 -12.24 2.72 9.98
C VAL A 170 -12.25 2.15 8.55
N ALA A 171 -11.05 1.93 8.00
CA ALA A 171 -10.90 1.33 6.69
C ALA A 171 -11.42 -0.11 6.72
N SER A 172 -12.31 -0.44 5.78
CA SER A 172 -12.86 -1.79 5.70
C SER A 172 -11.88 -2.75 5.01
N PRO A 173 -12.03 -4.08 5.19
CA PRO A 173 -11.24 -5.06 4.43
C PRO A 173 -11.42 -4.94 2.92
N LEU A 174 -12.55 -4.41 2.43
CA LEU A 174 -12.76 -4.10 1.02
C LEU A 174 -11.90 -2.92 0.53
N ALA A 175 -11.24 -2.20 1.43
CA ALA A 175 -10.43 -1.04 1.11
C ALA A 175 -8.94 -1.26 1.43
N MET A 176 -8.61 -1.96 2.53
CA MET A 176 -7.22 -2.22 2.95
C MET A 176 -6.81 -3.70 2.90
N GLY A 177 -7.73 -4.61 2.59
CA GLY A 177 -7.47 -6.05 2.68
C GLY A 177 -7.21 -6.48 4.12
N ALA A 178 -6.13 -7.23 4.33
CA ALA A 178 -5.70 -7.64 5.66
C ALA A 178 -5.07 -6.52 6.51
N GLY A 179 -4.67 -5.40 5.90
CA GLY A 179 -4.00 -4.29 6.59
C GLY A 179 -2.68 -3.91 5.94
N GLN A 180 -1.84 -3.16 6.65
CA GLN A 180 -0.51 -2.73 6.21
C GLN A 180 0.49 -3.91 6.24
N ILE A 181 1.28 -4.09 5.16
CA ILE A 181 2.33 -5.12 5.12
C ILE A 181 3.33 -4.92 6.27
N GLN A 182 3.63 -6.01 6.99
CA GLN A 182 4.70 -6.09 7.98
C GLN A 182 5.80 -7.08 7.51
N PRO A 183 6.87 -6.60 6.84
CA PRO A 183 7.84 -7.49 6.21
C PRO A 183 8.55 -8.43 7.20
N ASN A 184 8.89 -7.92 8.39
CA ASN A 184 9.60 -8.70 9.41
C ASN A 184 8.72 -9.78 10.02
N GLN A 185 7.42 -9.52 10.19
CA GLN A 185 6.50 -10.53 10.70
C GLN A 185 6.22 -11.60 9.63
N ALA A 186 6.15 -11.20 8.36
CA ALA A 186 5.91 -12.12 7.25
C ALA A 186 7.05 -13.12 7.01
N LEU A 187 8.23 -12.91 7.61
CA LEU A 187 9.36 -13.86 7.54
C LEU A 187 9.06 -15.16 8.27
N ASP A 188 8.29 -15.12 9.36
CA ASP A 188 7.88 -16.29 10.12
C ASP A 188 6.40 -16.17 10.51
N PRO A 189 5.49 -16.49 9.57
CA PRO A 189 4.06 -16.36 9.79
C PRO A 189 3.48 -17.47 10.69
N GLY A 190 4.28 -18.48 11.04
CA GLY A 190 3.84 -19.70 11.72
C GLY A 190 2.98 -20.61 10.84
N LEU A 191 1.85 -20.12 10.33
CA LEU A 191 0.91 -20.87 9.48
C LEU A 191 0.70 -20.18 8.13
N ILE A 192 0.56 -20.98 7.07
CA ILE A 192 0.28 -20.50 5.72
C ILE A 192 -0.92 -21.22 5.08
N TYR A 193 -1.73 -20.49 4.34
CA TYR A 193 -2.76 -20.97 3.44
C TYR A 193 -2.14 -21.20 2.06
N ASP A 194 -1.60 -22.40 1.84
CA ASP A 194 -0.97 -22.73 0.57
C ASP A 194 -2.01 -23.20 -0.48
N ALA A 195 -1.72 -22.95 -1.75
CA ALA A 195 -2.55 -23.38 -2.87
C ALA A 195 -1.67 -23.72 -4.08
N SER A 196 -1.99 -24.84 -4.73
CA SER A 196 -1.29 -25.29 -5.92
C SER A 196 -1.86 -24.62 -7.18
N PRO A 197 -1.12 -24.64 -8.31
CA PRO A 197 -1.67 -24.21 -9.60
C PRO A 197 -2.97 -24.93 -9.97
N GLN A 198 -3.13 -26.20 -9.58
CA GLN A 198 -4.34 -26.97 -9.84
C GLN A 198 -5.55 -26.44 -9.05
N ASP A 199 -5.34 -25.93 -7.83
CA ASP A 199 -6.42 -25.34 -7.03
C ASP A 199 -6.95 -24.06 -7.70
N TYR A 200 -6.07 -23.26 -8.32
CA TYR A 200 -6.51 -22.11 -9.13
C TYR A 200 -7.31 -22.54 -10.35
N THR A 201 -6.90 -23.63 -11.03
CA THR A 201 -7.67 -24.14 -12.18
C THR A 201 -9.02 -24.70 -11.75
N ASP A 202 -9.09 -25.45 -10.64
CA ASP A 202 -10.33 -26.00 -10.08
C ASP A 202 -11.29 -24.86 -9.66
N PHE A 203 -10.74 -23.76 -9.13
CA PHE A 203 -11.48 -22.54 -8.80
C PHE A 203 -11.99 -21.84 -10.06
N LEU A 204 -11.14 -21.58 -11.06
CA LEU A 204 -11.56 -20.97 -12.32
C LEU A 204 -12.63 -21.81 -13.03
N CYS A 205 -12.49 -23.13 -12.99
CA CYS A 205 -13.49 -24.07 -13.51
C CYS A 205 -14.83 -24.00 -12.77
N SER A 206 -14.88 -23.48 -11.55
CA SER A 206 -16.11 -23.24 -10.77
C SER A 206 -16.85 -21.97 -11.09
N MET A 207 -16.18 -21.05 -11.79
CA MET A 207 -16.75 -19.81 -12.24
C MET A 207 -17.58 -20.00 -13.50
N ASN A 208 -18.41 -19.01 -13.82
CA ASN A 208 -19.26 -19.00 -15.02
C ASN A 208 -18.49 -18.57 -16.28
N PHE A 209 -17.29 -19.12 -16.50
CA PHE A 209 -16.51 -18.91 -17.72
C PHE A 209 -16.80 -19.99 -18.77
N THR A 210 -16.71 -19.62 -20.05
CA THR A 210 -16.72 -20.59 -21.15
C THR A 210 -15.38 -21.33 -21.21
N LYS A 211 -15.36 -22.49 -21.89
CA LYS A 211 -14.13 -23.29 -22.05
C LYS A 211 -13.02 -22.50 -22.75
N GLU A 212 -13.39 -21.69 -23.75
CA GLU A 212 -12.47 -20.86 -24.52
C GLU A 212 -11.84 -19.78 -23.66
N GLN A 213 -12.62 -19.16 -22.76
CA GLN A 213 -12.13 -18.19 -21.80
C GLN A 213 -11.15 -18.83 -20.82
N ILE A 214 -11.49 -20.01 -20.28
CA ILE A 214 -10.62 -20.76 -19.38
C ILE A 214 -9.31 -21.14 -20.07
N TRP A 215 -9.37 -21.63 -21.32
CA TRP A 215 -8.16 -21.95 -22.09
C TRP A 215 -7.29 -20.74 -22.38
N SER A 216 -7.91 -19.58 -22.61
CA SER A 216 -7.18 -18.32 -22.78
C SER A 216 -6.43 -17.92 -21.50
N ILE A 217 -7.07 -18.09 -20.34
CA ILE A 217 -6.48 -17.76 -19.03
C ILE A 217 -5.37 -18.75 -18.65
N ILE A 218 -5.62 -20.06 -18.78
CA ILE A 218 -4.66 -21.12 -18.40
C ILE A 218 -3.54 -21.27 -19.44
N GLY A 219 -3.79 -20.88 -20.69
CA GLY A 219 -2.86 -21.08 -21.81
C GLY A 219 -2.81 -22.52 -22.33
N SER A 220 -3.77 -23.39 -21.96
CA SER A 220 -3.82 -24.79 -22.39
C SER A 220 -5.21 -25.20 -22.87
N LYS A 221 -5.30 -25.64 -24.12
CA LYS A 221 -6.53 -26.15 -24.75
C LYS A 221 -6.91 -27.57 -24.33
N LYS A 222 -6.02 -28.26 -23.61
CA LYS A 222 -6.20 -29.65 -23.18
C LYS A 222 -6.77 -29.77 -21.77
N HIS A 223 -6.91 -28.66 -21.05
CA HIS A 223 -7.40 -28.70 -19.69
C HIS A 223 -8.90 -28.99 -19.69
N SER A 224 -9.26 -30.17 -19.18
CA SER A 224 -10.63 -30.55 -18.88
C SER A 224 -10.93 -30.20 -17.43
N CYS A 225 -11.94 -29.36 -17.20
CA CYS A 225 -12.48 -29.04 -15.87
C CYS A 225 -13.17 -30.26 -15.23
N LEU A 226 -12.41 -31.32 -14.94
CA LEU A 226 -12.90 -32.56 -14.34
C LEU A 226 -13.32 -32.34 -12.89
N LYS A 227 -12.65 -31.41 -12.20
CA LYS A 227 -12.94 -31.01 -10.84
C LYS A 227 -13.26 -29.53 -10.79
N ARG A 228 -14.19 -29.18 -9.90
CA ARG A 228 -14.72 -27.85 -9.71
C ARG A 228 -14.74 -27.57 -8.21
N ASN A 229 -14.03 -26.54 -7.75
CA ASN A 229 -13.99 -26.18 -6.34
C ASN A 229 -14.10 -24.67 -6.13
N PRO A 230 -15.28 -24.14 -5.75
CA PRO A 230 -15.43 -22.72 -5.44
C PRO A 230 -14.79 -22.33 -4.09
N ASP A 231 -14.56 -23.30 -3.20
CA ASP A 231 -13.98 -23.07 -1.88
C ASP A 231 -12.45 -23.10 -1.96
N PHE A 232 -11.90 -21.99 -2.48
CA PHE A 232 -10.48 -21.78 -2.66
C PHE A 232 -9.78 -21.54 -1.32
N ASN A 233 -8.60 -22.14 -1.12
CA ASN A 233 -7.83 -22.02 0.12
C ASN A 233 -7.18 -20.63 0.24
N TYR A 234 -8.00 -19.63 0.57
CA TYR A 234 -7.63 -18.22 0.57
C TYR A 234 -7.51 -17.68 1.99
N PRO A 235 -6.50 -16.85 2.32
CA PRO A 235 -6.31 -16.24 3.64
C PRO A 235 -7.28 -15.07 3.90
N ALA A 236 -8.52 -15.18 3.44
CA ALA A 236 -9.61 -14.27 3.76
C ALA A 236 -10.97 -14.97 3.57
N PHE A 237 -11.99 -14.40 4.22
CA PHE A 237 -13.37 -14.86 4.14
C PHE A 237 -14.25 -13.69 3.72
N VAL A 238 -15.13 -13.93 2.74
CA VAL A 238 -16.08 -12.92 2.25
C VAL A 238 -17.44 -13.57 2.14
N VAL A 239 -18.41 -12.97 2.81
CA VAL A 239 -19.81 -13.37 2.72
C VAL A 239 -20.58 -12.21 2.11
N SER A 240 -21.18 -12.45 0.95
CA SER A 240 -22.13 -11.51 0.35
C SER A 240 -23.51 -11.82 0.89
N LYS A 241 -24.17 -10.83 1.50
CA LYS A 241 -25.56 -10.95 1.91
C LYS A 241 -26.46 -10.73 0.69
N GLY A 242 -27.29 -11.72 0.35
CA GLY A 242 -28.29 -11.57 -0.72
C GLY A 242 -29.41 -10.58 -0.33
N ASP A 243 -30.00 -9.93 -1.33
CA ASP A 243 -31.02 -8.88 -1.14
C ASP A 243 -32.30 -9.38 -0.46
N ASN A 244 -32.58 -10.68 -0.49
CA ASN A 244 -33.84 -11.27 -0.04
C ASN A 244 -33.98 -11.43 1.49
N GLY A 245 -33.07 -10.87 2.30
CA GLY A 245 -33.21 -10.83 3.76
C GLY A 245 -33.14 -12.18 4.47
N THR A 246 -33.00 -13.29 3.74
CA THR A 246 -32.81 -14.63 4.29
C THR A 246 -31.42 -14.76 4.91
N SER A 247 -31.34 -15.32 6.12
CA SER A 247 -30.07 -15.72 6.73
C SER A 247 -29.48 -16.89 5.94
N ASP A 248 -28.51 -16.59 5.09
CA ASP A 248 -27.75 -17.59 4.36
C ASP A 248 -26.52 -18.01 5.18
N VAL A 249 -26.31 -19.31 5.34
CA VAL A 249 -25.18 -19.87 6.09
C VAL A 249 -24.13 -20.35 5.09
N GLN A 250 -23.00 -19.64 5.03
CA GLN A 250 -21.85 -20.06 4.23
C GLN A 250 -20.80 -20.77 5.08
N ASN A 251 -20.44 -21.98 4.66
CA ASN A 251 -19.37 -22.76 5.25
C ASN A 251 -18.10 -22.59 4.40
N PHE A 252 -16.98 -22.31 5.05
CA PHE A 252 -15.67 -22.19 4.42
C PHE A 252 -14.72 -23.26 4.96
N ARG A 253 -14.07 -24.01 4.09
CA ARG A 253 -13.02 -24.95 4.45
C ARG A 253 -11.66 -24.35 4.09
N ARG A 254 -10.74 -24.38 5.04
CA ARG A 254 -9.36 -23.95 4.84
C ARG A 254 -8.41 -25.03 5.31
N THR A 255 -7.28 -25.12 4.62
CA THR A 255 -6.16 -25.97 5.02
C THR A 255 -4.99 -25.05 5.34
N VAL A 256 -4.45 -25.17 6.55
CA VAL A 256 -3.27 -24.41 6.96
C VAL A 256 -2.10 -25.37 7.09
N THR A 257 -0.95 -24.95 6.60
CA THR A 257 0.31 -25.67 6.68
C THR A 257 1.22 -24.97 7.68
N ASN A 258 1.86 -25.74 8.55
CA ASN A 258 2.87 -25.20 9.46
C ASN A 258 4.14 -24.83 8.68
N ALA A 259 4.53 -23.56 8.77
CA ALA A 259 5.72 -22.98 8.17
C ALA A 259 6.81 -22.65 9.20
N GLY A 260 6.52 -22.81 10.50
CA GLY A 260 7.47 -22.57 11.59
C GLY A 260 8.36 -23.78 11.89
N GLU A 261 9.41 -23.56 12.68
CA GLU A 261 10.30 -24.62 13.15
C GLU A 261 9.69 -25.37 14.33
N GLY A 262 9.23 -26.60 14.08
CA GLY A 262 8.78 -27.52 15.11
C GLY A 262 7.26 -27.64 15.27
N ALA A 263 6.85 -28.52 16.18
CA ALA A 263 5.45 -28.77 16.46
C ALA A 263 4.89 -27.68 17.39
N ALA A 264 3.74 -27.13 17.01
CA ALA A 264 2.97 -26.16 17.79
C ALA A 264 1.48 -26.56 17.77
N THR A 265 0.72 -26.10 18.76
CA THR A 265 -0.73 -26.38 18.92
C THR A 265 -1.52 -25.10 19.10
#